data_AF-A0A2E5BLK9-F1
#
_entry.id   AF-A0A2E5BLK9-F1
#
_cell.length_a   1.000
_cell.length_b   1.000
_cell.length_c   1.000
_cell.angle_alpha   90.00
_cell.angle_beta   90.00
_cell.angle_gamma   90.00
#
_symmetry.space_group_name_H-M   'P 1'
#
loop_
_entity.id
_entity.type
_entity.pdbx_description
1 polymer ?
#
loop_
_entity_poly.entity_id
_entity_poly.type
_entity_poly.pdbx_seq_one_letter_code
_entity_poly.pdbx_strand_id
1 'polypeptide(L)'
;MSIEPVERSQITAAHPVSVLSQYLEKKRSQAHHSTAGRVDLLEIVPLLPWLMIIEDRGQGTDIDFWIKFAGPAITGLIGTDPTGTRISEGLPTKELAETIRRECLHAQLSKQPRFSKDEFKMTGMARKKVFVSVYPLSKSAGLTMDELFWLMAPCDTEMDLNDEGHD
;
A
#
# COMPACT_ATOMS: atom_id res chain seq x y z
N MET A 1 9.31 14.20 -6.67
CA MET A 1 8.21 13.83 -5.76
C MET A 1 8.48 14.52 -4.43
N SER A 2 7.45 15.10 -3.81
CA SER A 2 7.56 15.76 -2.50
C SER A 2 6.58 15.05 -1.58
N ILE A 3 7.11 14.07 -0.85
CA ILE A 3 6.34 13.29 0.11
C ILE A 3 6.19 14.14 1.37
N GLU A 4 4.96 14.55 1.65
CA GLU A 4 4.58 15.22 2.88
C GLU A 4 4.03 14.18 3.86
N PRO A 5 4.67 13.92 5.02
CA PRO A 5 4.08 13.08 6.05
C PRO A 5 2.77 13.68 6.54
N VAL A 6 1.74 12.85 6.66
CA VAL A 6 0.45 13.27 7.24
C VAL A 6 0.05 12.34 8.37
N GLU A 7 -0.80 12.81 9.26
CA GLU A 7 -1.45 11.93 10.23
C GLU A 7 -2.70 11.31 9.61
N ARG A 8 -3.06 10.09 10.04
CA ARG A 8 -4.30 9.44 9.62
C ARG A 8 -5.55 10.28 9.91
N SER A 9 -5.54 11.06 11.00
CA SER A 9 -6.61 11.99 11.38
C SER A 9 -6.90 13.07 10.33
N GLN A 10 -5.95 13.32 9.43
CA GLN A 10 -6.06 14.29 8.33
C GLN A 10 -6.67 13.70 7.06
N ILE A 11 -6.94 12.39 7.04
CA ILE A 11 -7.53 11.65 5.92
C ILE A 11 -8.98 11.35 6.29
N THR A 12 -9.94 11.59 5.38
CA THR A 12 -11.36 11.33 5.65
C THR A 12 -11.58 9.85 5.95
N ALA A 13 -12.57 9.54 6.81
CA ALA A 13 -12.82 8.16 7.23
C ALA A 13 -13.23 7.24 6.07
N ALA A 14 -13.93 7.79 5.07
CA ALA A 14 -14.37 7.06 3.87
C ALA A 14 -13.27 6.90 2.81
N HIS A 15 -12.14 7.58 2.94
CA HIS A 15 -11.06 7.47 1.97
C HIS A 15 -10.45 6.05 1.99
N PRO A 16 -10.06 5.45 0.83
CA PRO A 16 -9.50 4.10 0.75
C PRO A 16 -8.36 3.81 1.75
N VAL A 17 -7.46 4.77 1.97
CA VAL A 17 -6.37 4.68 2.97
C VAL A 17 -6.91 4.50 4.38
N SER A 18 -7.93 5.26 4.76
CA SER A 18 -8.54 5.16 6.09
C SER A 18 -9.25 3.82 6.26
N VAL A 19 -9.98 3.37 5.23
CA VAL A 19 -10.69 2.08 5.24
C VAL A 19 -9.72 0.92 5.38
N LEU A 20 -8.62 0.91 4.61
CA LEU A 20 -7.57 -0.09 4.74
C LEU A 20 -6.98 -0.10 6.16
N SER A 21 -6.70 1.08 6.73
CA SER A 21 -6.20 1.20 8.11
C SER A 21 -7.14 0.54 9.11
N GLN A 22 -8.44 0.86 9.02
CA GLN A 22 -9.46 0.34 9.93
C GLN A 22 -9.57 -1.19 9.80
N TYR A 23 -9.57 -1.69 8.57
CA TYR A 23 -9.60 -3.14 8.30
C TYR A 23 -8.40 -3.84 8.94
N LEU A 24 -7.18 -3.36 8.68
CA LEU A 24 -5.95 -3.98 9.19
C LEU A 24 -5.82 -3.86 10.71
N GLU A 25 -6.24 -2.75 11.32
CA GLU A 25 -6.28 -2.58 12.77
C GLU A 25 -7.28 -3.53 13.43
N LYS A 26 -8.46 -3.71 12.84
CA LYS A 26 -9.46 -4.69 13.29
C LYS A 26 -8.90 -6.11 13.22
N LYS A 27 -8.25 -6.48 12.11
CA LYS A 27 -7.61 -7.80 11.98
C LYS A 27 -6.45 -7.98 12.97
N ARG A 28 -5.63 -6.95 13.20
CA ARG A 28 -4.52 -6.99 14.17
C ARG A 28 -5.00 -7.15 15.61
N SER A 29 -6.06 -6.44 16.02
CA SER A 29 -6.63 -6.56 17.36
C SER A 29 -7.28 -7.93 17.63
N GLN A 30 -7.72 -8.62 16.58
CA GLN A 30 -8.27 -9.98 16.64
C GLN A 30 -7.20 -11.09 16.54
N ALA A 31 -5.94 -10.74 16.31
CA ALA A 31 -4.89 -11.69 15.99
C ALA A 31 -3.93 -11.91 17.17
N HIS A 32 -3.81 -13.17 17.60
CA HIS A 32 -2.73 -13.62 18.50
C HIS A 32 -1.45 -14.07 17.74
N HIS A 33 -1.50 -14.19 16.41
CA HIS A 33 -0.44 -14.65 15.49
C HIS A 33 -0.56 -13.93 14.12
N SER A 34 0.30 -14.24 13.12
CA SER A 34 0.53 -13.45 11.87
C SER A 34 -0.67 -12.74 11.22
N THR A 35 -0.49 -11.46 10.87
CA THR A 35 -1.55 -10.60 10.30
C THR A 35 -1.72 -10.81 8.80
N ALA A 36 -0.64 -11.03 8.03
CA ALA A 36 -0.74 -11.11 6.57
C ALA A 36 -1.50 -12.37 6.10
N GLY A 37 -1.28 -13.52 6.74
CA GLY A 37 -1.98 -14.78 6.41
C GLY A 37 -3.48 -14.78 6.73
N ARG A 38 -4.01 -13.72 7.37
CA ARG A 38 -5.42 -13.54 7.72
C ARG A 38 -6.12 -12.43 6.94
N VAL A 39 -5.40 -11.73 6.06
CA VAL A 39 -6.04 -10.82 5.12
C VAL A 39 -6.60 -11.66 3.99
N ASP A 40 -7.92 -11.64 3.83
CA ASP A 40 -8.54 -12.20 2.64
C ASP A 40 -8.39 -11.18 1.50
N LEU A 41 -7.51 -11.50 0.56
CA LEU A 41 -7.26 -10.64 -0.59
C LEU A 41 -8.48 -10.56 -1.51
N LEU A 42 -9.33 -11.59 -1.53
CA LEU A 42 -10.56 -11.60 -2.32
C LEU A 42 -11.59 -10.62 -1.76
N GLU A 43 -11.61 -10.40 -0.43
CA GLU A 43 -12.44 -9.37 0.19
C GLU A 43 -11.91 -7.96 -0.11
N ILE A 44 -10.59 -7.76 -0.04
CA ILE A 44 -10.01 -6.42 0.02
C ILE A 44 -9.69 -5.81 -1.34
N VAL A 45 -9.26 -6.62 -2.31
CA VAL A 45 -8.82 -6.15 -3.63
C VAL A 45 -9.95 -5.49 -4.43
N PRO A 46 -11.19 -6.02 -4.47
CA PRO A 46 -12.30 -5.35 -5.15
C PRO A 46 -12.60 -3.97 -4.56
N LEU A 47 -12.41 -3.80 -3.26
CA LEU A 47 -12.65 -2.55 -2.54
C LEU A 47 -11.48 -1.57 -2.71
N LEU A 48 -10.25 -2.07 -2.86
CA LEU A 48 -9.04 -1.25 -2.92
C LEU A 48 -8.28 -1.49 -4.24
N PRO A 49 -8.80 -1.00 -5.38
CA PRO A 49 -8.17 -1.22 -6.68
C PRO A 49 -6.80 -0.52 -6.82
N TRP A 50 -6.44 0.33 -5.86
CA TRP A 50 -5.15 1.01 -5.74
C TRP A 50 -4.13 0.28 -4.85
N LEU A 51 -4.42 -0.95 -4.42
CA LEU A 51 -3.54 -1.69 -3.53
C LEU A 51 -2.38 -2.35 -4.30
N MET A 52 -1.18 -2.22 -3.78
CA MET A 52 -0.03 -3.07 -4.11
C MET A 52 0.37 -3.91 -2.91
N ILE A 53 0.69 -5.17 -3.17
CA ILE A 53 1.27 -6.08 -2.17
C ILE A 53 2.74 -6.24 -2.53
N ILE A 54 3.60 -5.83 -1.61
CA ILE A 54 5.04 -5.83 -1.78
C ILE A 54 5.62 -6.83 -0.79
N GLU A 55 6.51 -7.69 -1.26
CA GLU A 55 7.23 -8.66 -0.45
C GLU A 55 8.69 -8.27 -0.34
N ASP A 56 9.24 -8.31 0.87
CA ASP A 56 10.69 -8.29 1.06
C ASP A 56 11.24 -9.70 0.78
N ARG A 57 12.05 -9.82 -0.28
CA ARG A 57 12.78 -11.05 -0.65
C ARG A 57 14.28 -10.90 -0.42
N GLY A 58 14.70 -9.87 0.29
CA GLY A 58 16.08 -9.62 0.60
C GLY A 58 16.73 -10.75 1.40
N GLN A 59 18.05 -10.89 1.26
CA GLN A 59 18.86 -11.74 2.14
C GLN A 59 19.85 -10.87 2.91
N GLY A 60 19.85 -11.03 4.24
CA GLY A 60 20.74 -10.27 5.12
C GLY A 60 20.47 -8.76 5.07
N THR A 61 21.45 -7.99 4.59
CA THR A 61 21.35 -6.52 4.50
C THR A 61 20.86 -6.03 3.14
N ASP A 62 20.75 -6.91 2.14
CA ASP A 62 20.33 -6.53 0.79
C ASP A 62 18.82 -6.73 0.65
N ILE A 63 18.07 -5.67 0.95
CA ILE A 63 16.61 -5.66 0.86
C ILE A 63 16.21 -5.55 -0.61
N ASP A 64 15.43 -6.53 -1.07
CA ASP A 64 14.93 -6.61 -2.44
C ASP A 64 13.40 -6.70 -2.41
N PHE A 65 12.73 -5.64 -2.83
CA PHE A 65 11.27 -5.54 -2.78
C PHE A 65 10.65 -6.01 -4.09
N TRP A 66 9.75 -6.98 -3.99
CA TRP A 66 9.02 -7.57 -5.11
C TRP A 66 7.54 -7.22 -5.05
N ILE A 67 6.98 -6.78 -6.17
CA ILE A 67 5.56 -6.49 -6.27
C ILE A 67 4.83 -7.79 -6.56
N LYS A 68 4.17 -8.38 -5.56
CA LYS A 68 3.39 -9.62 -5.71
C LYS A 68 2.06 -9.39 -6.41
N PHE A 69 1.50 -8.20 -6.24
CA PHE A 69 0.20 -7.83 -6.78
C PHE A 69 0.14 -6.32 -6.95
N ALA A 70 -0.45 -5.87 -8.05
CA ALA A 70 -0.89 -4.49 -8.24
C ALA A 70 -2.36 -4.49 -8.66
N GLY A 71 -3.17 -3.72 -7.94
CA GLY A 71 -4.58 -3.56 -8.24
C GLY A 71 -4.80 -2.86 -9.60
N PRO A 72 -5.98 -3.05 -10.21
CA PRO A 72 -6.24 -2.55 -11.57
C PRO A 72 -6.12 -1.03 -11.69
N ALA A 73 -6.40 -0.26 -10.65
CA ALA A 73 -6.25 1.18 -10.67
C ALA A 73 -4.80 1.64 -10.47
N ILE A 74 -3.92 0.82 -9.88
CA ILE A 74 -2.47 1.10 -9.85
C ILE A 74 -1.90 1.13 -11.25
N THR A 75 -2.28 0.19 -12.12
CA THR A 75 -1.85 0.16 -13.52
C THR A 75 -2.25 1.44 -14.24
N GLY A 76 -3.43 1.99 -13.95
CA GLY A 76 -3.84 3.30 -14.47
C GLY A 76 -3.00 4.47 -13.96
N LEU A 77 -2.56 4.43 -12.70
CA LEU A 77 -1.71 5.48 -12.11
C LEU A 77 -0.26 5.43 -12.62
N ILE A 78 0.31 4.22 -12.68
CA ILE A 78 1.72 3.98 -13.01
C ILE A 78 1.92 3.88 -14.54
N GLY A 79 0.89 3.50 -15.29
CA GLY A 79 0.92 3.36 -16.76
C GLY A 79 1.42 1.99 -17.26
N THR A 80 1.79 1.08 -16.36
CA THR A 80 2.14 -0.32 -16.64
C THR A 80 1.72 -1.17 -15.45
N ASP A 81 1.49 -2.47 -15.66
CA ASP A 81 1.28 -3.43 -14.57
C ASP A 81 2.66 -3.87 -14.04
N PRO A 82 3.02 -3.53 -12.78
CA PRO A 82 4.30 -3.89 -12.22
C PRO A 82 4.27 -5.24 -11.48
N THR A 83 3.17 -6.00 -11.56
CA THR A 83 3.03 -7.30 -10.88
C THR A 83 4.12 -8.28 -11.32
N GLY A 84 4.72 -8.96 -10.36
CA GLY A 84 5.80 -9.94 -10.57
C GLY A 84 7.18 -9.31 -10.77
N THR A 85 7.33 -7.99 -10.66
CA THR A 85 8.60 -7.30 -10.89
C THR A 85 9.28 -6.85 -9.61
N ARG A 86 10.60 -6.66 -9.68
CA ARG A 86 11.37 -5.95 -8.67
C ARG A 86 11.11 -4.46 -8.76
N ILE A 87 10.99 -3.79 -7.62
CA ILE A 87 10.83 -2.32 -7.57
C ILE A 87 11.95 -1.61 -8.33
N SER A 88 13.19 -2.10 -8.25
CA SER A 88 14.36 -1.52 -8.93
C SER A 88 14.35 -1.67 -10.46
N GLU A 89 13.50 -2.54 -11.01
CA GLU A 89 13.54 -2.93 -12.43
C GLU A 89 12.21 -2.68 -13.16
N GLY A 90 11.08 -2.83 -12.49
CA GLY A 90 9.75 -2.87 -13.13
C GLY A 90 8.96 -1.57 -13.10
N LEU A 91 9.49 -0.50 -12.51
CA LEU A 91 8.79 0.78 -12.40
C LEU A 91 9.19 1.77 -13.50
N PRO A 92 8.25 2.59 -14.01
CA PRO A 92 8.50 3.49 -15.14
C PRO A 92 9.63 4.50 -14.93
N THR A 93 9.88 4.90 -13.68
CA THR A 93 10.94 5.86 -13.35
C THR A 93 11.74 5.38 -12.14
N LYS A 94 13.05 5.68 -12.16
CA LYS A 94 13.94 5.42 -11.02
C LYS A 94 13.50 6.18 -9.77
N GLU A 95 13.03 7.41 -9.95
CA GLU A 95 12.54 8.25 -8.85
C GLU A 95 11.34 7.62 -8.12
N LEU A 96 10.43 7.00 -8.86
CA LEU A 96 9.30 6.25 -8.29
C LEU A 96 9.78 5.03 -7.51
N ALA A 97 10.71 4.27 -8.11
CA ALA A 97 11.30 3.10 -7.48
C ALA A 97 12.01 3.44 -6.15
N GLU A 98 12.84 4.48 -6.15
CA GLU A 98 13.55 4.96 -4.97
C GLU A 98 12.56 5.43 -3.89
N THR A 99 11.49 6.10 -4.31
CA THR A 99 10.44 6.57 -3.40
C THR A 99 9.72 5.40 -2.72
N ILE A 100 9.22 4.43 -3.49
CA ILE A 100 8.52 3.28 -2.90
C ILE A 100 9.48 2.47 -2.03
N ARG A 101 10.72 2.25 -2.47
CA ARG A 101 11.76 1.56 -1.68
C ARG A 101 12.00 2.24 -0.34
N ARG A 102 12.15 3.58 -0.32
CA ARG A 102 12.36 4.35 0.90
C ARG A 102 11.18 4.26 1.86
N GLU A 103 9.95 4.40 1.35
CA GLU A 103 8.75 4.31 2.18
C GLU A 103 8.53 2.91 2.74
N CYS A 104 8.78 1.86 1.93
CA CYS A 104 8.73 0.47 2.37
C CYS A 104 9.76 0.19 3.47
N LEU A 105 11.03 0.57 3.23
CA LEU A 105 12.09 0.38 4.20
C LEU A 105 11.78 1.07 5.53
N HIS A 106 11.29 2.31 5.49
CA HIS A 106 10.96 3.04 6.70
C HIS A 106 9.80 2.41 7.46
N ALA A 107 8.74 1.98 6.77
CA ALA A 107 7.62 1.27 7.40
C ALA A 107 8.06 -0.06 8.02
N GLN A 108 8.92 -0.81 7.31
CA GLN A 108 9.46 -2.08 7.76
C GLN A 108 10.32 -1.92 9.04
N LEU A 109 11.22 -0.94 9.05
CA LEU A 109 12.09 -0.64 10.20
C LEU A 109 11.31 -0.12 11.40
N SER A 110 10.34 0.77 11.19
CA SER A 110 9.54 1.33 12.29
C SER A 110 8.51 0.34 12.85
N LYS A 111 8.16 -0.70 12.07
CA LYS A 111 7.06 -1.64 12.36
C LYS A 111 5.71 -0.94 12.57
N GLN A 112 5.56 0.26 11.99
CA GLN A 112 4.36 1.08 12.10
C GLN A 112 3.88 1.51 10.71
N PRO A 113 2.55 1.63 10.53
CA PRO A 113 2.00 2.21 9.31
C PRO A 113 2.55 3.61 9.06
N ARG A 114 2.74 3.94 7.79
CA ARG A 114 3.05 5.31 7.36
C ARG A 114 1.94 5.86 6.52
N PHE A 115 1.74 7.17 6.64
CA PHE A 115 0.80 7.93 5.85
C PHE A 115 1.53 9.15 5.29
N SER A 116 1.32 9.39 4.01
CA SER A 116 1.88 10.54 3.35
C SER A 116 0.93 11.05 2.27
N LYS A 117 1.19 12.28 1.87
CA LYS A 117 0.55 12.94 0.76
C LYS A 117 1.62 13.27 -0.26
N ASP A 118 1.33 13.03 -1.53
CA ASP A 118 2.23 13.38 -2.62
C ASP A 118 1.44 13.90 -3.82
N GLU A 119 2.16 14.51 -4.74
CA GLU A 119 1.65 14.91 -6.04
C GLU A 119 2.25 13.99 -7.10
N PHE A 120 1.41 13.11 -7.65
CA PHE A 120 1.82 12.14 -8.65
C PHE A 120 1.51 12.63 -10.06
N LYS A 121 2.52 12.55 -10.95
CA LYS A 121 2.31 12.75 -12.38
C LYS A 121 1.97 11.41 -13.02
N MET A 122 0.67 11.15 -13.20
CA MET A 122 0.23 9.98 -13.98
C MET A 122 0.63 10.20 -15.45
N THR A 123 1.08 9.13 -16.10
CA THR A 123 1.50 9.17 -17.51
C THR A 123 0.35 9.70 -18.37
N GLY A 124 0.58 10.81 -19.09
CA GLY A 124 -0.42 11.40 -19.99
C GLY A 124 -1.54 12.20 -19.31
N MET A 125 -1.50 12.45 -18.00
CA MET A 125 -2.52 13.22 -17.28
C MET A 125 -1.94 14.38 -16.48
N ALA A 126 -2.82 15.28 -16.03
CA ALA A 126 -2.47 16.30 -15.05
C ALA A 126 -2.01 15.66 -13.74
N ARG A 127 -1.16 16.38 -13.01
CA ARG A 127 -0.73 15.95 -11.68
C ARG A 127 -1.93 15.80 -10.76
N LYS A 128 -2.00 14.69 -10.01
CA LYS A 128 -3.03 14.46 -9.00
C LYS A 128 -2.40 14.37 -7.62
N LYS A 129 -3.08 14.95 -6.64
CA LYS A 129 -2.75 14.75 -5.23
C LYS A 129 -3.25 13.37 -4.81
N VAL A 130 -2.38 12.60 -4.19
CA VAL A 130 -2.67 11.24 -3.71
C VAL A 130 -2.34 11.16 -2.23
N PHE A 131 -3.14 10.38 -1.50
CA PHE A 131 -2.70 9.84 -0.22
C PHE A 131 -2.05 8.48 -0.45
N VAL A 132 -0.93 8.27 0.23
CA VAL A 132 -0.19 7.02 0.21
C VAL A 132 -0.16 6.47 1.64
N SER A 133 -0.36 5.16 1.77
CA SER A 133 -0.14 4.47 3.02
C SER A 133 0.64 3.20 2.83
N VAL A 134 1.55 2.92 3.76
CA VAL A 134 2.38 1.72 3.77
C VAL A 134 2.19 0.99 5.09
N TYR A 135 1.67 -0.23 5.03
CA TYR A 135 1.44 -1.08 6.20
C TYR A 135 2.44 -2.23 6.21
N PRO A 136 3.36 -2.26 7.19
CA PRO A 136 4.22 -3.41 7.39
C PRO A 136 3.40 -4.53 8.05
N LEU A 137 3.44 -5.72 7.44
CA LEU A 137 2.77 -6.93 7.90
C LEU A 137 3.80 -8.05 8.06
N SER A 138 3.48 -9.00 8.94
CA SER A 138 4.25 -10.24 9.09
C SER A 138 3.45 -11.43 8.57
N LYS A 139 4.08 -12.26 7.73
CA LYS A 139 3.52 -13.52 7.22
C LYS A 139 3.50 -14.64 8.25
N SER A 140 4.50 -14.64 9.12
CA SER A 140 4.64 -15.62 10.19
C SER A 140 4.43 -14.97 11.55
N ALA A 141 4.25 -15.75 12.61
CA ALA A 141 4.13 -15.20 13.97
C ALA A 141 5.45 -14.60 14.50
N GLY A 142 6.44 -14.39 13.62
CA GLY A 142 7.76 -13.86 13.93
C GLY A 142 7.80 -12.33 14.04
N LEU A 143 9.01 -11.82 14.25
CA LEU A 143 9.28 -10.39 14.44
C LEU A 143 9.58 -9.63 13.14
N THR A 144 9.67 -10.35 12.02
CA THR A 144 10.03 -9.82 10.70
C THR A 144 8.80 -9.29 9.98
N MET A 145 8.91 -8.07 9.45
CA MET A 145 7.90 -7.48 8.57
C MET A 145 8.33 -7.79 7.14
N ASP A 146 7.79 -8.84 6.55
CA ASP A 146 8.20 -9.40 5.26
C ASP A 146 7.16 -9.18 4.15
N GLU A 147 6.01 -8.62 4.48
CA GLU A 147 5.02 -8.15 3.51
C GLU A 147 4.62 -6.71 3.83
N LEU A 148 4.38 -5.92 2.79
CA LEU A 148 3.92 -4.56 2.91
C LEU A 148 2.70 -4.36 2.01
N PHE A 149 1.64 -3.80 2.59
CA PHE A 149 0.51 -3.31 1.81
C PHE A 149 0.74 -1.84 1.54
N TRP A 150 0.89 -1.50 0.28
CA TRP A 150 1.11 -0.14 -0.19
C TRP A 150 -0.12 0.31 -0.97
N LEU A 151 -0.78 1.36 -0.52
CA LEU A 151 -1.99 1.88 -1.14
C LEU A 151 -1.74 3.32 -1.58
N MET A 152 -2.07 3.66 -2.82
CA MET A 152 -1.98 5.03 -3.35
C MET A 152 -3.28 5.41 -4.05
N ALA A 153 -4.11 6.20 -3.38
CA ALA A 153 -5.40 6.64 -3.92
C ALA A 153 -5.46 8.16 -4.07
N PRO A 154 -6.16 8.70 -5.08
CA PRO A 154 -6.41 10.13 -5.22
C PRO A 154 -7.10 10.72 -3.99
N CYS A 155 -6.70 11.93 -3.55
CA CYS A 155 -7.24 12.55 -2.34
C CYS A 155 -8.76 12.84 -2.39
N ASP A 156 -9.34 12.90 -3.59
CA ASP A 156 -10.76 13.12 -3.85
C ASP A 156 -11.58 11.83 -3.96
N THR A 157 -10.97 10.68 -3.68
CA THR A 157 -11.65 9.38 -3.69
C THR A 157 -12.29 9.08 -2.33
N GLU A 158 -13.57 8.73 -2.35
CA GLU A 158 -14.28 8.20 -1.19
C GLU A 158 -14.88 6.84 -1.54
N MET A 159 -14.86 5.91 -0.59
CA MET A 159 -15.48 4.61 -0.71
C MET A 159 -16.92 4.72 -0.22
N ASP A 160 -17.87 4.20 -1.01
CA ASP A 160 -19.23 4.01 -0.52
C ASP A 160 -19.23 2.81 0.43
N LEU A 161 -19.25 3.11 1.73
CA LEU A 161 -19.28 2.10 2.77
C LEU A 161 -20.70 1.58 3.05
N ASN A 162 -21.71 2.05 2.29
CA ASN A 162 -23.11 1.67 2.48
C ASN A 162 -23.55 0.44 1.69
N ASP A 163 -22.65 -0.23 0.96
CA ASP A 163 -22.98 -1.51 0.33
C ASP A 163 -22.87 -2.64 1.37
N GLU A 164 -23.72 -2.58 2.41
CA GLU A 164 -24.20 -3.79 3.06
C GLU A 164 -25.08 -4.50 2.02
N GLY A 165 -24.41 -5.25 1.13
CA GLY A 165 -25.05 -6.15 0.19
C GLY A 165 -26.06 -7.00 0.94
N HIS A 166 -27.33 -6.70 0.69
CA HIS A 166 -28.46 -7.55 1.02
C HIS A 166 -28.35 -8.85 0.20
N ASP A 167 -28.69 -9.94 0.91
CA ASP A 167 -28.97 -11.33 0.49
C ASP A 167 -27.79 -12.27 0.20
#